data_AF-A0A843J662-F1
#
_entry.id   AF-A0A843J662-F1
#
_cell.length_a   1.000
_cell.length_b   1.000
_cell.length_c   1.000
_cell.angle_alpha   90.00
_cell.angle_beta   90.00
_cell.angle_gamma   90.00
#
_symmetry.space_group_name_H-M   'P 1'
#
loop_
_entity.id
_entity.type
_entity.pdbx_description
1 polymer ?
#
loop_
_entity_poly.entity_id
_entity_poly.type
_entity_poly.pdbx_seq_one_letter_code
_entity_poly.pdbx_strand_id
1 'polypeptide(L)'
;MVLITPTDSRVLDANSAALGVPVAALMEAAGRALADFLEKEHPGSKAVFVCGTGNNGGDGFAAAVRRDPSRTKVALLKKPSSIRTEEAR
;
A
#
# COMPACT_ATOMS: atom_id res chain seq x y z
N MET A 1 -1.25 -24.16 0.78
CA MET A 1 -1.08 -22.74 0.42
C MET A 1 -1.98 -22.47 -0.77
N VAL A 2 -2.97 -21.58 -0.63
CA VAL A 2 -3.85 -21.19 -1.75
C VAL A 2 -3.18 -20.04 -2.49
N LEU A 3 -3.13 -20.12 -3.81
CA LEU A 3 -2.55 -19.06 -4.65
C LEU A 3 -3.68 -18.10 -5.04
N ILE A 4 -3.57 -16.83 -4.64
CA ILE A 4 -4.54 -15.78 -4.96
C ILE A 4 -4.09 -15.09 -6.24
N THR A 5 -4.92 -15.12 -7.28
CA THR A 5 -4.63 -14.40 -8.53
C THR A 5 -4.96 -12.90 -8.40
N PRO A 6 -4.48 -12.04 -9.31
CA PRO A 6 -4.87 -10.62 -9.31
C PRO A 6 -6.37 -10.39 -9.51
N THR A 7 -7.07 -11.34 -10.13
CA THR A 7 -8.53 -11.29 -10.26
C THR A 7 -9.18 -11.62 -8.93
N ASP A 8 -8.70 -12.67 -8.24
CA ASP A 8 -9.20 -13.04 -6.92
C ASP A 8 -9.03 -11.89 -5.91
N SER A 9 -7.87 -11.23 -5.89
CA SER A 9 -7.62 -10.09 -5.02
C SER A 9 -8.63 -8.95 -5.25
N ARG A 10 -8.96 -8.65 -6.51
CA ARG A 10 -9.97 -7.62 -6.84
C ARG A 10 -11.37 -8.03 -6.38
N VAL A 11 -11.70 -9.31 -6.48
CA VAL A 11 -12.97 -9.84 -5.98
C VAL A 11 -13.03 -9.76 -4.45
N LEU A 12 -11.93 -10.07 -3.75
CA LEU A 12 -11.84 -9.96 -2.30
C LEU A 12 -12.00 -8.51 -1.82
N ASP A 13 -11.34 -7.56 -2.49
CA ASP A 13 -11.50 -6.12 -2.20
C ASP A 13 -12.95 -5.66 -2.37
N ALA A 14 -13.60 -6.07 -3.47
CA ALA A 14 -15.00 -5.74 -3.72
C ALA A 14 -15.96 -6.35 -2.68
N ASN A 15 -15.72 -7.61 -2.30
CA ASN A 15 -16.50 -8.28 -1.25
C ASN A 15 -16.32 -7.60 0.11
N SER A 16 -15.09 -7.21 0.44
CA SER A 16 -14.80 -6.44 1.66
C SER A 16 -15.61 -5.15 1.70
N ALA A 17 -15.61 -4.39 0.60
CA ALA A 17 -16.38 -3.16 0.50
C ALA A 17 -17.90 -3.42 0.64
N ALA A 18 -18.41 -4.47 0.00
CA ALA A 18 -19.81 -4.88 0.13
C ALA A 18 -20.20 -5.30 1.56
N LEU A 19 -19.24 -5.80 2.34
CA LEU A 19 -19.40 -6.14 3.76
C LEU A 19 -19.15 -4.95 4.70
N GLY A 20 -18.95 -3.73 4.17
CA GLY A 20 -18.80 -2.51 4.95
C GLY A 20 -17.37 -2.16 5.34
N VAL A 21 -16.36 -2.83 4.77
CA VAL A 21 -14.94 -2.51 4.97
C VAL A 21 -14.37 -1.94 3.67
N PRO A 22 -14.24 -0.60 3.54
CA PRO A 22 -13.78 0.05 2.31
C PRO A 22 -12.36 -0.39 1.92
N VAL A 23 -12.07 -0.39 0.62
CA VAL A 23 -10.73 -0.72 0.10
C VAL A 23 -9.65 0.22 0.65
N ALA A 24 -9.97 1.49 0.90
CA ALA A 24 -9.07 2.43 1.57
C ALA A 24 -8.64 1.93 2.96
N ALA A 25 -9.55 1.35 3.74
CA ALA A 25 -9.23 0.79 5.06
C ALA A 25 -8.34 -0.46 4.95
N LEU A 26 -8.53 -1.29 3.91
CA LEU A 26 -7.64 -2.41 3.61
C LEU A 26 -6.23 -1.92 3.25
N MET A 27 -6.12 -0.90 2.41
CA MET A 27 -4.86 -0.28 2.02
C MET A 27 -4.13 0.33 3.23
N GLU A 28 -4.83 1.03 4.11
CA GLU A 28 -4.25 1.53 5.35
C GLU A 28 -3.72 0.41 6.25
N ALA A 29 -4.44 -0.71 6.32
CA ALA A 29 -4.03 -1.88 7.07
C ALA A 29 -2.78 -2.55 6.47
N ALA A 30 -2.73 -2.70 5.14
CA ALA A 30 -1.57 -3.21 4.42
C ALA A 30 -0.34 -2.32 4.63
N GLY A 31 -0.51 -1.00 4.48
CA GLY A 31 0.55 -0.02 4.72
C GLY A 31 1.08 -0.05 6.15
N ARG A 32 0.18 -0.14 7.16
CA ARG A 32 0.57 -0.31 8.56
C ARG A 32 1.39 -1.58 8.77
N ALA A 33 0.90 -2.72 8.28
CA ALA A 33 1.62 -3.99 8.42
C ALA A 33 3.03 -3.92 7.80
N LEU A 34 3.18 -3.25 6.66
CA LEU A 34 4.48 -3.07 6.01
C LEU A 34 5.41 -2.14 6.80
N ALA A 35 4.89 -1.03 7.35
CA ALA A 35 5.66 -0.13 8.19
C ALA A 35 6.12 -0.82 9.49
N ASP A 36 5.23 -1.55 10.15
CA ASP A 36 5.50 -2.31 11.38
C ASP A 36 6.55 -3.40 11.14
N PHE A 37 6.44 -4.12 10.02
CA PHE A 37 7.45 -5.10 9.60
C PHE A 37 8.83 -4.45 9.44
N LEU A 38 8.91 -3.30 8.76
CA LEU A 38 10.18 -2.62 8.55
C LEU A 38 10.79 -2.07 9.85
N GLU A 39 10.00 -1.54 10.78
CA GLU A 39 10.52 -1.09 12.08
C GLU A 39 10.97 -2.26 12.96
N LYS A 40 10.29 -3.42 12.86
CA LYS A 40 10.63 -4.62 13.62
C LYS A 40 11.87 -5.33 13.09
N GLU A 41 11.91 -5.63 11.80
CA GLU A 41 12.96 -6.46 11.19
C GLU A 41 14.17 -5.63 10.72
N HIS A 42 13.97 -4.33 10.47
CA HIS A 42 15.00 -3.41 9.98
C HIS A 42 14.99 -2.07 10.73
N PRO A 43 15.14 -2.07 12.07
CA PRO A 43 15.05 -0.88 12.90
C PRO A 43 16.08 0.18 12.46
N GLY A 44 15.66 1.45 12.42
CA GLY A 44 16.56 2.56 12.04
C GLY A 44 16.92 2.63 10.55
N SER A 45 16.51 1.65 9.73
CA SER A 45 16.88 1.62 8.31
C SER A 45 16.23 2.74 7.49
N LYS A 46 16.89 3.08 6.38
CA LYS A 46 16.34 3.94 5.33
C LYS A 46 15.63 3.08 4.29
N ALA A 47 14.46 3.53 3.83
CA ALA A 47 13.65 2.83 2.84
C ALA A 47 13.28 3.74 1.67
N VAL A 48 13.23 3.15 0.46
CA VAL A 48 12.64 3.79 -0.72
C VAL A 48 11.46 2.94 -1.17
N PHE A 49 10.25 3.48 -1.10
CA PHE A 49 9.06 2.86 -1.66
C PHE A 49 8.96 3.22 -3.13
N VAL A 50 9.10 2.21 -4.00
CA VAL A 50 8.96 2.36 -5.45
C VAL A 50 7.53 2.00 -5.83
N CYS A 51 6.68 3.01 -5.97
CA CYS A 51 5.24 2.85 -6.10
C CYS A 51 4.79 2.85 -7.57
N GLY A 52 3.87 1.93 -7.88
CA GLY A 52 3.08 1.94 -9.10
C GLY A 52 1.92 2.95 -9.03
N THR A 53 1.00 2.84 -10.00
CA THR A 53 -0.15 3.76 -10.14
C THR A 53 -1.50 3.13 -9.78
N GLY A 54 -1.49 1.98 -9.10
CA GLY A 54 -2.69 1.31 -8.61
C GLY A 54 -2.59 0.99 -7.13
N ASN A 55 -3.41 0.06 -6.63
CA ASN A 55 -3.55 -0.25 -5.20
C ASN A 55 -2.21 -0.55 -4.51
N ASN A 56 -1.34 -1.38 -5.09
CA ASN A 56 -0.02 -1.65 -4.49
C ASN A 56 0.85 -0.39 -4.32
N GLY A 57 0.68 0.60 -5.20
CA GLY A 57 1.34 1.90 -5.05
C GLY A 57 0.79 2.66 -3.85
N GLY A 58 -0.53 2.62 -3.68
CA GLY A 58 -1.24 3.15 -2.51
C GLY A 58 -0.82 2.49 -1.20
N ASP A 59 -0.64 1.16 -1.16
CA ASP A 59 -0.11 0.47 0.02
C ASP A 59 1.28 0.99 0.40
N GLY A 60 2.14 1.23 -0.61
CA GLY A 60 3.46 1.81 -0.42
C GLY A 60 3.42 3.26 0.07
N PHE A 61 2.46 4.06 -0.41
CA PHE A 61 2.22 5.40 0.13
C PHE A 61 1.77 5.33 1.59
N ALA A 62 0.77 4.51 1.89
CA ALA A 62 0.25 4.31 3.24
C ALA A 62 1.34 3.84 4.21
N ALA A 63 2.24 2.96 3.78
CA ALA A 63 3.40 2.57 4.57
C ALA A 63 4.39 3.73 4.78
N ALA A 64 4.66 4.50 3.73
CA ALA A 64 5.62 5.60 3.78
C ALA A 64 5.19 6.71 4.74
N VAL A 65 3.91 7.11 4.76
CA VAL A 65 3.41 8.19 5.64
C VAL A 65 3.55 7.82 7.12
N ARG A 66 3.60 6.52 7.43
CA ARG A 66 3.74 6.00 8.81
C ARG A 66 5.17 5.91 9.30
N ARG A 67 6.15 6.06 8.42
CA ARG A 67 7.57 6.00 8.78
C ARG A 67 8.13 7.39 8.99
N ASP A 68 9.27 7.45 9.66
CA ASP A 68 10.07 8.67 9.80
C ASP A 68 10.43 9.25 8.41
N PRO A 69 9.99 10.48 8.08
CA PRO A 69 10.27 11.11 6.79
C PRO A 69 11.76 11.32 6.51
N SER A 70 12.60 11.45 7.54
CA SER A 70 14.06 11.62 7.37
C SER A 70 14.74 10.33 6.86
N ARG A 71 14.06 9.19 7.01
CA ARG A 71 14.53 7.85 6.62
C ARG A 71 13.72 7.24 5.48
N THR A 72 12.73 7.95 4.96
CA THR A 72 11.78 7.40 4.00
C THR A 72 11.70 8.25 2.75
N LYS A 73 11.82 7.62 1.59
CA LYS A 73 11.56 8.26 0.29
C LYS A 73 10.51 7.47 -0.48
N VAL A 74 9.76 8.18 -1.31
CA VAL A 74 8.78 7.60 -2.23
C VAL A 74 9.17 7.98 -3.65
N ALA A 75 9.20 7.00 -4.54
CA ALA A 75 9.40 7.20 -5.96
C ALA A 75 8.18 6.63 -6.71
N LEU A 76 7.43 7.50 -7.39
CA LEU A 76 6.32 7.09 -8.23
C LEU A 76 6.84 6.81 -9.65
N LEU A 77 6.57 5.62 -10.17
CA LEU A 77 7.07 5.17 -11.48
C LEU A 77 6.50 5.95 -12.68
N LYS A 78 5.44 6.74 -12.48
CA LYS A 78 4.77 7.55 -13.51
C LYS A 78 4.41 8.93 -12.94
N LYS A 79 3.83 9.79 -13.77
CA LYS A 79 3.30 11.08 -13.31
C LYS A 79 2.16 10.85 -12.29
N PRO A 80 2.01 11.71 -11.26
CA PRO A 80 0.90 11.60 -10.29
C PRO A 80 -0.48 11.58 -10.95
N SER A 81 -0.66 12.30 -12.06
CA SER A 81 -1.90 12.27 -12.86
C SER A 81 -2.26 10.88 -13.41
N SER A 82 -1.32 9.93 -13.41
CA SER A 82 -1.52 8.56 -13.88
C SER A 82 -2.00 7.60 -12.79
N ILE A 83 -2.16 8.03 -11.53
CA ILE A 83 -2.74 7.20 -10.46
C ILE A 83 -4.19 6.85 -10.84
N ARG A 84 -4.52 5.55 -10.79
CA ARG A 84 -5.75 5.00 -11.38
C ARG A 84 -6.82 4.67 -10.37
N THR A 85 -6.46 4.55 -9.10
CA THR A 85 -7.36 4.14 -8.03
C THR A 85 -7.53 5.30 -7.06
N GLU A 86 -8.75 5.49 -6.57
CA GLU A 86 -9.08 6.63 -5.71
C GLU A 86 -8.40 6.51 -4.36
N GLU A 87 -8.29 5.29 -3.86
CA GLU A 87 -7.66 4.95 -2.59
C GLU A 87 -6.16 5.27 -2.58
N ALA A 88 -5.50 5.24 -3.75
CA ALA A 88 -4.07 5.52 -3.87
C ALA A 88 -3.76 7.00 -4.18
N ARG A 89 -4.76 7.88 -4.27
CA ARG A 89 -4.59 9.33 -4.50
C ARG A 89 -4.38 10.07 -3.19
#